data_AF-A0A1G1N6Z0-F1
#
_entry.id   AF-A0A1G1N6Z0-F1
#
_cell.length_a   1.000
_cell.length_b   1.000
_cell.length_c   1.000
_cell.angle_alpha   90.00
_cell.angle_beta   90.00
_cell.angle_gamma   90.00
#
_symmetry.space_group_name_H-M   'P 1'
#
loop_
_entity.id
_entity.type
_entity.pdbx_description
1 polymer ?
#
loop_
_entity_poly.entity_id
_entity_poly.type
_entity_poly.pdbx_seq_one_letter_code
_entity_poly.pdbx_strand_id
1 'polypeptide(L)' 'MIKVKTFTNELKIFHAINELNQLDQKVNDFIKENRIKKVVSVSDSCTTDNSGASIGLIRVLAYEEGLKQKRK' A
#
# COMPACT_ATOMS: atom_id res chain seq x y z
N MET A 1 -49.02 10.31 -10.02
CA MET A 1 -47.80 11.06 -10.35
C MET A 1 -46.63 10.38 -9.65
N ILE A 2 -45.70 9.79 -10.39
CA ILE A 2 -44.59 9.04 -9.79
C ILE A 2 -43.43 9.99 -9.56
N LYS A 3 -42.88 10.02 -8.34
CA LYS A 3 -41.68 10.79 -8.01
C LYS A 3 -40.54 9.85 -7.68
N VAL A 4 -39.37 10.11 -8.25
CA VAL A 4 -38.11 9.41 -7.97
C VAL A 4 -37.11 10.42 -7.45
N LYS A 5 -36.38 10.05 -6.39
CA LYS A 5 -35.29 10.86 -5.85
C LYS A 5 -34.10 9.96 -5.56
N THR A 6 -32.99 10.24 -6.23
CA THR A 6 -31.74 9.47 -6.10
C THR A 6 -30.73 10.29 -5.30
N PHE A 7 -30.01 9.63 -4.39
CA PHE A 7 -28.84 10.17 -3.72
C PHE A 7 -27.68 9.23 -4.01
N THR A 8 -26.57 9.73 -4.55
CA THR A 8 -25.36 8.94 -4.82
C THR A 8 -24.21 9.50 -3.99
N ASN A 9 -23.29 8.63 -3.59
CA ASN A 9 -21.98 9.04 -3.10
C ASN A 9 -20.96 7.97 -3.49
N GLU A 10 -20.07 8.27 -4.43
CA GLU A 10 -18.92 7.40 -4.73
C GLU A 10 -17.63 8.23 -4.73
N LEU A 11 -17.01 8.35 -3.56
CA LEU A 11 -15.68 8.95 -3.39
C LEU A 11 -14.72 8.08 -2.54
N LYS A 12 -15.11 6.84 -2.18
CA LYS A 12 -14.25 5.94 -1.38
C LYS A 12 -13.28 5.10 -2.22
N ILE A 13 -13.65 4.74 -3.45
CA ILE A 13 -12.80 3.89 -4.31
C ILE A 13 -11.55 4.64 -4.77
N PHE A 14 -11.69 5.91 -5.19
CA PHE A 14 -10.55 6.74 -5.59
C PHE A 14 -9.59 7.03 -4.44
N HIS A 15 -10.11 7.16 -3.21
CA HIS A 15 -9.27 7.33 -2.01
C HIS A 15 -8.41 6.10 -1.76
N ALA A 16 -9.02 4.91 -1.77
CA ALA A 16 -8.29 3.65 -1.56
C ALA A 16 -7.23 3.41 -2.65
N ILE A 17 -7.54 3.67 -3.93
CA ILE A 17 -6.56 3.56 -5.02
C ILE A 17 -5.39 4.52 -4.80
N ASN A 18 -5.68 5.77 -4.40
CA ASN A 18 -4.63 6.74 -4.12
C ASN A 18 -3.76 6.32 -2.92
N GLU A 19 -4.35 5.80 -1.85
CA GLU A 19 -3.60 5.25 -0.70
C GLU A 19 -2.70 4.08 -1.10
N LEU A 20 -3.18 3.17 -1.95
CA LEU A 20 -2.38 2.08 -2.50
C LEU A 20 -1.22 2.60 -3.35
N ASN A 21 -1.47 3.56 -4.23
CA ASN A 21 -0.40 4.19 -5.04
C ASN A 21 0.65 4.88 -4.16
N GLN A 22 0.24 5.54 -3.08
CA GLN A 22 1.16 6.16 -2.13
C GLN A 22 1.99 5.11 -1.37
N LEU A 23 1.38 3.98 -1.00
CA LEU A 23 2.09 2.87 -0.38
C LEU A 23 3.11 2.25 -1.34
N ASP A 24 2.73 2.03 -2.60
CA ASP A 24 3.62 1.57 -3.67
C ASP A 24 4.82 2.51 -3.83
N GLN A 25 4.57 3.81 -3.91
CA GLN A 25 5.62 4.82 -4.05
C GLN A 25 6.61 4.77 -2.87
N LYS A 26 6.10 4.72 -1.63
CA LYS A 26 6.95 4.59 -0.43
C LYS A 26 7.84 3.35 -0.44
N VAL A 27 7.30 2.20 -0.86
CA VAL A 27 8.08 0.96 -0.96
C VAL A 27 9.14 1.06 -2.05
N ASN A 28 8.81 1.64 -3.20
CA ASN A 28 9.75 1.84 -4.29
C ASN A 28 10.88 2.81 -3.92
N ASP A 29 10.55 3.90 -3.23
CA ASP A 29 11.53 4.85 -2.72
C ASP A 29 12.48 4.19 -1.71
N PHE A 30 11.95 3.39 -0.78
CA PHE A 30 12.76 2.59 0.13
C PHE A 30 13.73 1.64 -0.60
N ILE A 31 13.24 0.90 -1.60
CA ILE A 31 14.07 -0.02 -2.41
C ILE A 31 15.20 0.75 -3.11
N LYS A 32 14.87 1.90 -3.70
CA LYS A 32 15.82 2.74 -4.44
C LYS A 32 16.87 3.36 -3.52
N GLU A 33 16.45 3.97 -2.42
CA GLU A 33 17.33 4.64 -1.45
C GLU A 33 18.32 3.66 -0.83
N ASN A 34 17.86 2.45 -0.48
CA ASN A 34 18.69 1.40 0.09
C ASN A 34 19.45 0.57 -0.95
N ARG A 35 19.29 0.91 -2.25
CA ARG A 35 19.92 0.21 -3.38
C ARG A 35 19.69 -1.30 -3.35
N ILE A 36 18.52 -1.73 -2.87
CA ILE A 36 18.15 -3.13 -2.78
C ILE A 36 18.14 -3.70 -4.21
N LYS A 37 18.88 -4.80 -4.42
CA LYS A 37 19.04 -5.42 -5.75
C LYS A 37 18.17 -6.66 -5.95
N LYS A 38 17.72 -7.27 -4.86
CA LYS A 38 16.93 -8.49 -4.90
C LYS A 38 15.84 -8.46 -3.85
N VAL A 39 14.60 -8.39 -4.33
CA VAL A 39 13.40 -8.63 -3.54
C VAL A 39 13.10 -10.13 -3.61
N VAL A 40 12.92 -10.74 -2.46
CA VAL A 40 12.61 -12.17 -2.32
C VAL A 40 11.11 -12.39 -2.38
N SER A 41 10.35 -11.58 -1.65
CA SER A 41 8.88 -11.66 -1.66
C SER A 41 8.23 -10.36 -1.21
N VAL A 42 6.98 -10.17 -1.62
CA VAL A 42 6.07 -9.13 -1.15
C VAL A 42 4.78 -9.81 -0.69
N SER A 43 4.25 -9.42 0.47
CA SER A 43 2.98 -9.95 0.98
C SER A 43 2.17 -8.85 1.64
N ASP A 44 0.88 -8.80 1.32
CA ASP A 44 -0.06 -7.80 1.81
C ASP A 44 -1.11 -8.44 2.71
N SER A 45 -1.50 -7.73 3.78
CA SER A 45 -2.59 -8.14 4.68
C SER A 45 -3.41 -6.93 5.11
N CYS A 46 -4.73 -7.03 5.04
CA CYS A 46 -5.63 -5.98 5.51
C CYS A 46 -5.72 -6.01 7.04
N THR A 47 -5.72 -4.83 7.65
CA THR A 47 -6.11 -4.69 9.07
C THR A 47 -7.59 -4.39 9.14
N THR A 48 -8.27 -4.95 10.15
CA THR A 48 -9.69 -4.74 10.38
C THR A 48 -9.95 -4.02 11.69
N ASP A 49 -11.03 -3.25 11.74
CA ASP A 49 -11.56 -2.74 13.01
C ASP A 49 -12.46 -3.77 13.71
N ASN A 50 -13.06 -3.38 14.84
CA ASN A 50 -13.97 -4.24 15.61
C ASN A 50 -15.26 -4.63 14.86
N SER A 51 -15.56 -4.01 13.72
CA SER A 51 -16.71 -4.35 12.86
C SER A 51 -16.33 -5.35 11.75
N GLY A 52 -15.05 -5.67 11.60
CA GLY A 52 -14.53 -6.48 10.50
C GLY A 52 -14.30 -5.67 9.21
N ALA A 53 -14.48 -4.36 9.24
CA ALA A 53 -14.20 -3.51 8.09
C ALA A 53 -12.69 -3.32 7.93
N SER A 54 -12.19 -3.46 6.71
CA SER A 54 -10.79 -3.18 6.39
C SER A 54 -10.51 -1.69 6.56
N ILE A 55 -9.55 -1.34 7.42
CA ILE A 55 -9.17 0.05 7.74
C ILE A 55 -7.72 0.38 7.36
N GLY A 56 -6.98 -0.60 6.86
CA GLY A 56 -5.61 -0.39 6.43
C GLY A 56 -5.03 -1.61 5.73
N LEU A 57 -3.80 -1.43 5.23
CA LEU A 57 -3.02 -2.47 4.57
C LEU A 57 -1.61 -2.49 5.17
N ILE A 58 -1.15 -3.67 5.55
CA ILE A 58 0.24 -3.93 5.92
C ILE A 58 0.89 -4.62 4.72
N ARG A 59 1.98 -4.03 4.22
CA ARG A 59 2.85 -4.65 3.20
C ARG A 59 4.17 -5.05 3.82
N VAL A 60 4.51 -6.32 3.67
CA VAL A 60 5.79 -6.91 4.09
C VAL A 60 6.66 -7.13 2.86
N LEU A 61 7.89 -6.58 2.90
CA LEU A 61 8.91 -6.75 1.87
C LEU A 61 10.07 -7.57 2.44
N ALA A 62 10.30 -8.78 1.91
CA ALA A 62 11.51 -9.55 2.18
C ALA A 62 12.54 -9.28 1.08
N TYR A 63 13.77 -8.92 1.44
CA TYR A 63 14.82 -8.56 0.50
C TYR A 63 16.21 -8.95 1.01
N GLU A 64 17.18 -9.04 0.10
CA GLU A 64 18.58 -9.27 0.44
C GLU A 64 19.33 -7.93 0.54
N GLU A 65 19.96 -7.67 1.68
CA GLU A 65 20.86 -6.52 1.84
C GLU A 65 22.19 -6.81 1.14
N GLY A 66 22.62 -5.91 0.25
CA GLY A 66 23.94 -6.00 -0.39
C GLY A 66 25.08 -5.73 0.59
N LEU A 67 26.25 -6.32 0.36
CA LEU A 67 27.46 -6.06 1.17
C LEU A 67 27.77 -4.55 1.20
N LYS A 68 27.69 -3.92 2.38
CA LYS A 68 28.16 -2.55 2.59
C LYS A 68 29.66 -2.50 2.30
N GLN A 69 30.06 -1.85 1.22
CA GLN A 69 31.46 -1.56 0.96
C GLN A 69 31.97 -0.69 2.13
N LYS A 70 32.89 -1.25 2.93
CA LYS A 70 33.59 -0.50 3.96
C LYS A 70 34.20 0.73 3.28
N ARG A 71 33.79 1.93 3.69
CA ARG A 71 34.46 3.17 3.29
C ARG A 71 35.93 3.04 3.71
N LYS A 72 36.83 3.03 2.72
CA LYS A 72 38.28 3.14 2.95
C LYS A 72 38.59 4.55 3.45
#